data_AF-A0A2E9P0E0-F1
#
_entry.id   AF-A0A2E9P0E0-F1
#
_cell.length_a   1.000
_cell.length_b   1.000
_cell.length_c   1.000
_cell.angle_alpha   90.00
_cell.angle_beta   90.00
_cell.angle_gamma   90.00
#
_symmetry.space_group_name_H-M   'P 1'
#
loop_
_entity.id
_entity.type
_entity.pdbx_description
1 polymer ?
#
loop_
_entity_poly.entity_id
_entity_poly.type
_entity_poly.pdbx_seq_one_letter_code
_entity_poly.pdbx_strand_id
1 'polypeptide(L)'
;MLDIFEIFGEFSYFGIFLVLIGVNVSPILMPPSWIVLTSFYLLDPNLNIIFLAVVGATGATIGRYFLKKISGLFRKFVGEEQKSNLDIIGTFLNKKRYGYIIASFLFAATPLPSNMLFITYGLMRAKSTGIYVGFWFGRVISYIIMIHFGNAVLKPFLEIFEDRLTGILLIDGIGIGVIFLFASINWTVLITERKIKFVKPKIWRF
;
A
#
# COMPACT_ATOMS: atom_id res chain seq x y z
N MET A 1 -13.92 -9.87 17.41
CA MET A 1 -12.92 -8.91 16.87
C MET A 1 -12.74 -7.70 17.78
N LEU A 2 -13.74 -7.30 18.57
CA LEU A 2 -13.62 -6.20 19.56
C LEU A 2 -12.51 -6.46 20.59
N ASP A 3 -12.37 -7.70 21.10
CA ASP A 3 -11.39 -8.04 22.14
C ASP A 3 -9.93 -7.68 21.79
N ILE A 4 -9.48 -7.90 20.55
CA ILE A 4 -8.10 -7.60 20.16
C ILE A 4 -7.87 -6.08 20.15
N PHE A 5 -8.82 -5.31 19.63
CA PHE A 5 -8.68 -3.86 19.56
C PHE A 5 -8.80 -3.20 20.94
N GLU A 6 -9.62 -3.75 21.84
CA GLU A 6 -9.72 -3.30 23.23
C GLU A 6 -8.44 -3.65 24.01
N ILE A 7 -7.96 -4.90 23.93
CA ILE A 7 -6.71 -5.33 24.60
C ILE A 7 -5.53 -4.49 24.12
N PHE A 8 -5.38 -4.25 22.81
CA PHE A 8 -4.29 -3.42 22.30
C PHE A 8 -4.54 -1.92 22.48
N GLY A 9 -5.80 -1.49 22.66
CA GLY A 9 -6.17 -0.12 22.99
C GLY A 9 -5.66 0.30 24.36
N GLU A 10 -5.63 -0.61 25.33
CA GLU A 10 -5.03 -0.36 26.66
C GLU A 10 -3.54 0.01 26.57
N PHE A 11 -2.83 -0.48 25.54
CA PHE A 11 -1.42 -0.17 25.31
C PHE A 11 -1.20 1.12 24.47
N SER A 12 -2.26 1.92 24.24
CA SER A 12 -2.21 3.18 23.50
C SER A 12 -1.46 3.02 22.17
N TYR A 13 -0.51 3.90 21.85
CA TYR A 13 0.28 3.83 20.61
C TYR A 13 1.08 2.54 20.42
N PHE A 14 1.53 1.89 21.50
CA PHE A 14 2.35 0.69 21.39
C PHE A 14 1.54 -0.52 20.90
N GLY A 15 0.30 -0.67 21.36
CA GLY A 15 -0.59 -1.71 20.85
C GLY A 15 -0.90 -1.53 19.37
N ILE A 16 -1.18 -0.28 18.97
CA ILE A 16 -1.41 0.10 17.58
C ILE A 16 -0.20 -0.27 16.71
N PHE A 17 1.01 0.05 17.15
CA PHE A 17 2.24 -0.30 16.46
C PHE A 17 2.36 -1.79 16.17
N LEU A 18 2.10 -2.66 17.16
CA LEU A 18 2.17 -4.11 17.01
C LEU A 18 1.12 -4.65 16.03
N VAL A 19 -0.12 -4.16 16.12
CA VAL A 19 -1.19 -4.53 15.19
C VAL A 19 -0.82 -4.16 13.75
N LEU A 20 -0.27 -2.96 13.54
CA LEU A 20 0.12 -2.48 12.22
C LEU A 20 1.28 -3.28 11.61
N ILE A 21 2.20 -3.79 12.44
CA ILE A 21 3.20 -4.76 11.99
C ILE A 21 2.49 -6.00 11.48
N GLY A 22 1.67 -6.67 12.30
CA GLY A 22 1.00 -7.93 11.93
C GLY A 22 0.20 -7.80 10.64
N VAL A 23 -0.61 -6.75 10.54
CA VAL A 23 -1.43 -6.42 9.35
C VAL A 23 -0.57 -6.27 8.09
N ASN A 24 0.61 -5.65 8.17
CA ASN A 24 1.46 -5.38 7.01
C ASN A 24 2.48 -6.49 6.71
N VAL A 25 2.70 -7.43 7.63
CA VAL A 25 3.43 -8.68 7.36
C VAL A 25 2.58 -9.62 6.52
N SER A 26 1.26 -9.66 6.77
CA SER A 26 0.38 -10.58 6.05
C SER A 26 0.34 -10.28 4.55
N PRO A 27 0.56 -11.27 3.68
CA PRO A 27 0.56 -11.05 2.24
C PRO A 27 -0.85 -10.77 1.69
N ILE A 28 -1.92 -11.28 2.33
CA ILE A 28 -3.28 -11.36 1.77
C ILE A 28 -4.34 -11.10 2.86
N LEU A 29 -5.47 -10.49 2.47
CA LEU A 29 -6.75 -10.38 3.22
C LEU A 29 -6.71 -9.68 4.58
N MET A 30 -5.84 -8.68 4.77
CA MET A 30 -5.90 -7.82 5.96
C MET A 30 -6.65 -6.51 5.68
N PRO A 31 -7.34 -5.94 6.68
CA PRO A 31 -7.98 -4.64 6.53
C PRO A 31 -6.92 -3.58 6.15
N PRO A 32 -7.28 -2.62 5.30
CA PRO A 32 -6.43 -1.48 5.02
C PRO A 32 -5.96 -0.82 6.32
N SER A 33 -4.65 -0.59 6.43
CA SER A 33 -4.02 -0.08 7.65
C SER A 33 -4.56 1.27 8.14
N TRP A 34 -5.09 2.09 7.24
CA TRP A 34 -5.72 3.36 7.62
C TRP A 34 -7.03 3.12 8.40
N ILE A 35 -7.79 2.06 8.07
CA ILE A 35 -9.02 1.70 8.81
C ILE A 35 -8.64 1.37 10.24
N VAL A 36 -7.61 0.54 10.42
CA VAL A 36 -7.09 0.16 11.73
C VAL A 36 -6.75 1.41 12.56
N LEU A 37 -6.01 2.36 11.99
CA LEU A 37 -5.65 3.60 12.69
C LEU A 37 -6.86 4.47 13.01
N THR A 38 -7.78 4.63 12.06
CA THR A 38 -8.98 5.44 12.31
C THR A 38 -9.90 4.79 13.35
N SER A 39 -10.01 3.46 13.38
CA SER A 39 -10.74 2.74 14.43
C SER A 39 -10.14 3.02 15.82
N PHE A 40 -8.82 2.98 15.97
CA PHE A 40 -8.18 3.34 17.23
C PHE A 40 -8.41 4.81 17.62
N TYR A 41 -8.36 5.73 16.65
CA TYR A 41 -8.67 7.14 16.89
C TYR A 41 -10.14 7.37 17.28
N LEU A 42 -11.08 6.57 16.76
CA LEU A 42 -12.49 6.64 17.15
C LEU A 42 -12.75 6.09 18.55
N LEU A 43 -11.97 5.10 18.99
CA LEU A 43 -12.03 4.55 20.35
C LEU A 43 -11.42 5.51 21.38
N ASP A 44 -10.31 6.17 21.04
CA ASP A 44 -9.69 7.21 21.87
C ASP A 44 -9.38 8.48 21.04
N PRO A 45 -10.33 9.44 20.97
CA PRO A 45 -10.13 10.69 20.26
C PRO A 45 -9.06 11.61 20.84
N ASN A 46 -8.50 11.30 22.02
CA ASN A 46 -7.40 12.08 22.60
C ASN A 46 -6.05 11.76 21.95
N LEU A 47 -5.96 10.68 21.16
CA LEU A 47 -4.74 10.34 20.44
C LEU A 47 -4.37 11.44 19.44
N ASN A 48 -3.11 11.85 19.45
CA ASN A 48 -2.59 12.81 18.50
C ASN A 48 -2.48 12.18 17.11
N ILE A 49 -3.20 12.73 16.13
CA ILE A 49 -3.27 12.21 14.76
C ILE A 49 -1.88 12.07 14.11
N ILE A 50 -1.00 13.05 14.31
CA ILE A 50 0.35 13.04 13.72
C ILE A 50 1.17 11.91 14.33
N PHE A 51 1.15 11.79 15.66
CA PHE A 51 1.88 10.74 16.35
C PHE A 51 1.34 9.35 15.98
N LEU A 52 0.01 9.21 15.93
CA LEU A 52 -0.66 8.00 15.48
C LEU A 52 -0.26 7.60 14.06
N ALA A 53 -0.20 8.55 13.12
CA ALA A 53 0.24 8.31 11.75
C ALA A 53 1.73 7.91 11.68
N VAL A 54 2.60 8.54 12.47
CA VAL A 54 4.04 8.20 12.53
C VAL A 54 4.23 6.79 13.08
N VAL A 55 3.57 6.45 14.18
CA VAL A 55 3.62 5.11 14.78
C VAL A 55 3.08 4.07 13.82
N GLY A 56 1.91 4.33 13.22
CA GLY A 56 1.29 3.45 12.25
C GLY A 56 2.14 3.24 10.99
N ALA A 57 2.73 4.30 10.44
CA ALA A 57 3.62 4.23 9.28
C ALA A 57 4.89 3.44 9.60
N THR A 58 5.40 3.55 10.82
CA THR A 58 6.59 2.82 11.28
C THR A 58 6.27 1.33 11.41
N GLY A 59 5.17 0.97 12.09
CA GLY A 59 4.71 -0.42 12.19
C GLY A 59 4.43 -1.03 10.82
N ALA A 60 3.76 -0.28 9.94
CA ALA A 60 3.51 -0.70 8.57
C ALA A 60 4.81 -0.97 7.80
N THR A 61 5.79 -0.05 7.88
CA THR A 61 7.08 -0.19 7.18
C THR A 61 7.87 -1.40 7.67
N ILE A 62 7.86 -1.68 8.98
CA ILE A 62 8.45 -2.89 9.56
C ILE A 62 7.74 -4.14 9.05
N GLY A 63 6.40 -4.14 9.02
CA GLY A 63 5.64 -5.24 8.44
C GLY A 63 6.02 -5.50 6.97
N ARG A 64 6.14 -4.42 6.19
CA ARG A 64 6.59 -4.48 4.79
C ARG A 64 8.01 -4.98 4.60
N TYR A 65 8.90 -4.67 5.53
CA TYR A 65 10.25 -5.22 5.55
C TYR A 65 10.22 -6.75 5.66
N PHE A 66 9.43 -7.29 6.59
CA PHE A 66 9.29 -8.74 6.75
C PHE A 66 8.59 -9.38 5.55
N LEU A 67 7.49 -8.79 5.06
CA LEU A 67 6.80 -9.29 3.86
C LEU A 67 7.76 -9.41 2.68
N LYS A 68 8.52 -8.36 2.37
CA LYS A 68 9.54 -8.40 1.31
C LYS A 68 10.58 -9.50 1.55
N LYS A 69 11.07 -9.66 2.78
CA LYS A 69 12.03 -10.72 3.12
C LYS A 69 11.45 -12.11 2.87
N ILE A 70 10.23 -12.37 3.37
CA ILE A 70 9.52 -13.63 3.20
C ILE A 70 9.31 -13.89 1.70
N SER A 71 8.79 -12.92 0.95
CA SER A 71 8.60 -13.04 -0.51
C SER A 71 9.90 -13.36 -1.25
N GLY A 72 11.03 -12.79 -0.82
CA GLY A 72 12.35 -13.10 -1.39
C GLY A 72 12.76 -14.57 -1.26
N LEU A 73 12.29 -15.28 -0.22
CA LEU A 73 12.52 -16.73 -0.06
C LEU A 73 11.80 -17.54 -1.14
N PHE A 74 10.67 -17.03 -1.65
CA PHE A 74 9.89 -17.68 -2.70
C PHE A 74 10.44 -17.46 -4.10
N ARG A 75 11.46 -16.60 -4.30
CA ARG A 75 12.09 -16.39 -5.62
C ARG A 75 12.58 -17.72 -6.24
N LYS A 76 12.97 -18.71 -5.42
CA LYS A 76 13.42 -20.02 -5.91
C LYS A 76 12.34 -20.79 -6.69
N PHE A 77 11.07 -20.51 -6.43
CA PHE A 77 9.92 -21.15 -7.10
C PHE A 77 9.43 -20.39 -8.33
N VAL A 78 10.01 -19.21 -8.63
CA VAL A 78 9.66 -18.41 -9.80
C VAL A 78 10.39 -18.94 -11.03
N GLY A 79 9.73 -18.99 -12.18
CA GLY A 79 10.34 -19.40 -13.45
C GLY A 79 11.43 -18.42 -13.92
N GLU A 80 12.35 -18.89 -14.76
CA GLU A 80 13.50 -18.09 -15.22
C GLU A 80 13.08 -16.86 -16.04
N GLU A 81 12.03 -16.99 -16.87
CA GLU A 81 11.49 -15.88 -17.64
C GLU A 81 10.93 -14.77 -16.73
N GLN A 82 10.15 -15.15 -15.71
CA GLN A 82 9.60 -14.18 -14.76
C GLN A 82 10.70 -13.54 -13.90
N LYS A 83 11.73 -14.30 -13.51
CA LYS A 83 12.92 -13.73 -12.83
C LYS A 83 13.60 -12.69 -13.69
N SER A 84 13.82 -12.98 -14.98
CA SER A 84 14.43 -12.03 -15.93
C SER A 84 13.60 -10.74 -16.03
N ASN A 85 12.28 -10.85 -16.19
CA ASN A 85 11.38 -9.70 -16.23
C ASN A 85 11.46 -8.84 -14.95
N LEU A 86 11.50 -9.48 -13.78
CA LEU A 86 11.66 -8.81 -12.50
C LEU A 86 13.02 -8.10 -12.39
N ASP A 87 14.09 -8.73 -12.85
CA ASP A 87 15.45 -8.14 -12.81
C ASP A 87 15.59 -6.94 -13.77
N ILE A 88 14.87 -6.92 -14.90
CA ILE A 88 14.79 -5.75 -15.79
C ILE A 88 14.19 -4.56 -15.06
N ILE A 89 13.07 -4.75 -14.35
CA ILE A 89 12.44 -3.70 -13.53
C ILE A 89 13.42 -3.20 -12.46
N GLY A 90 14.15 -4.12 -11.83
CA GLY A 90 15.13 -3.78 -10.79
C GLY A 90 16.27 -2.94 -11.34
N THR A 91 16.76 -3.30 -12.52
CA THR A 91 17.79 -2.56 -13.25
C THR A 91 17.30 -1.16 -13.61
N PHE A 92 16.06 -1.01 -14.08
CA PHE A 92 15.46 0.30 -14.37
C PHE A 92 15.37 1.19 -13.11
N LEU A 93 14.91 0.65 -11.99
CA LEU A 93 14.81 1.39 -10.73
C LEU A 93 16.19 1.74 -10.16
N ASN A 94 17.20 0.87 -10.33
CA ASN A 94 18.58 1.13 -9.91
C ASN A 94 19.25 2.23 -10.75
N LYS A 95 18.92 2.35 -12.05
CA LYS A 95 19.46 3.41 -12.92
C LYS A 95 19.04 4.81 -12.49
N LYS A 96 17.93 4.95 -11.75
CA LYS A 96 17.43 6.23 -11.27
C LYS A 96 17.81 6.41 -9.80
N ARG A 97 18.55 7.49 -9.46
CA ARG A 97 19.00 7.80 -8.08
C ARG A 97 17.87 7.72 -7.03
N TYR A 98 16.66 8.15 -7.42
CA TYR A 98 15.48 8.15 -6.55
C TYR A 98 14.40 7.16 -6.98
N GLY A 99 14.70 6.19 -7.86
CA GLY A 99 13.70 5.29 -8.45
C GLY A 99 12.88 4.53 -7.42
N TYR A 100 13.55 3.88 -6.46
CA TYR A 100 12.88 3.15 -5.37
C TYR A 100 12.13 4.06 -4.39
N ILE A 101 12.67 5.26 -4.11
CA ILE A 101 12.05 6.23 -3.20
C ILE A 101 10.74 6.72 -3.80
N ILE A 102 10.78 7.21 -5.03
CA ILE A 102 9.62 7.75 -5.73
C ILE A 102 8.56 6.67 -5.93
N ALA A 103 8.96 5.47 -6.40
CA ALA A 103 8.01 4.37 -6.59
C ALA A 103 7.33 3.98 -5.27
N SER A 104 8.10 3.81 -4.20
CA SER A 104 7.55 3.41 -2.90
C SER A 104 6.69 4.50 -2.27
N PHE A 105 7.07 5.77 -2.44
CA PHE A 105 6.29 6.92 -1.98
C PHE A 105 4.95 7.00 -2.70
N LEU A 106 4.95 6.93 -4.03
CA LEU A 106 3.72 7.00 -4.82
C LEU A 106 2.76 5.86 -4.44
N PHE A 107 3.25 4.63 -4.34
CA PHE A 107 2.43 3.49 -3.92
C PHE A 107 1.91 3.59 -2.48
N ALA A 108 2.62 4.28 -1.59
CA ALA A 108 2.21 4.47 -0.19
C ALA A 108 1.25 5.65 0.01
N ALA A 109 1.41 6.70 -0.80
CA ALA A 109 0.59 7.91 -0.76
C ALA A 109 -0.75 7.72 -1.49
N THR A 110 -0.84 6.74 -2.40
CA THR A 110 -2.04 6.45 -3.20
C THR A 110 -2.71 5.16 -2.75
N PRO A 111 -3.96 4.88 -3.17
CA PRO A 111 -4.64 3.62 -2.88
C PRO A 111 -4.09 2.41 -3.67
N LEU A 112 -2.86 2.49 -4.19
CA LEU A 112 -2.24 1.41 -4.95
C LEU A 112 -1.90 0.21 -4.05
N PRO A 113 -1.87 -1.02 -4.62
CA PRO A 113 -1.62 -2.25 -3.88
C PRO A 113 -0.15 -2.37 -3.47
N SER A 114 0.23 -1.69 -2.38
CA SER A 114 1.59 -1.76 -1.84
C SER A 114 2.03 -3.18 -1.43
N ASN A 115 1.10 -4.12 -1.18
CA ASN A 115 1.42 -5.56 -1.01
C ASN A 115 2.18 -6.10 -2.22
N MET A 116 1.62 -5.91 -3.41
CA MET A 116 2.24 -6.38 -4.65
C MET A 116 3.60 -5.73 -4.88
N LEU A 117 3.76 -4.44 -4.53
CA LEU A 117 5.03 -3.75 -4.64
C LEU A 117 6.12 -4.40 -3.77
N PHE A 118 5.84 -4.67 -2.49
CA PHE A 118 6.84 -5.27 -1.60
C PHE A 118 7.11 -6.75 -1.89
N ILE A 119 6.10 -7.50 -2.34
CA ILE A 119 6.28 -8.85 -2.85
C ILE A 119 7.23 -8.81 -4.06
N THR A 120 6.97 -7.92 -5.01
CA THR A 120 7.79 -7.70 -6.21
C THR A 120 9.23 -7.32 -5.83
N TYR A 121 9.43 -6.37 -4.90
CA TYR A 121 10.75 -6.04 -4.38
C TYR A 121 11.46 -7.21 -3.70
N GLY A 122 10.71 -8.11 -3.06
CA GLY A 122 11.25 -9.33 -2.46
C GLY A 122 11.74 -10.30 -3.53
N LEU A 123 10.89 -10.58 -4.52
CA LEU A 123 11.21 -11.45 -5.66
C LEU A 123 12.35 -10.89 -6.51
N MET A 124 12.48 -9.57 -6.63
CA MET A 124 13.59 -8.88 -7.30
C MET A 124 14.89 -8.84 -6.47
N ARG A 125 14.85 -9.25 -5.19
CA ARG A 125 15.95 -9.09 -4.23
C ARG A 125 16.46 -7.63 -4.14
N ALA A 126 15.56 -6.66 -4.22
CA ALA A 126 15.91 -5.25 -4.17
C ALA A 126 16.57 -4.89 -2.82
N LYS A 127 17.74 -4.25 -2.82
CA LYS A 127 18.49 -3.93 -1.59
C LYS A 127 18.39 -2.47 -1.14
N SER A 128 17.74 -1.61 -1.92
CA SER A 128 17.68 -0.17 -1.64
C SER A 128 16.92 0.14 -0.35
N THR A 129 17.56 0.87 0.56
CA THR A 129 16.91 1.44 1.76
C THR A 129 15.88 2.50 1.41
N GLY A 130 16.02 3.12 0.23
CA GLY A 130 15.09 4.10 -0.31
C GLY A 130 13.66 3.59 -0.46
N ILE A 131 13.47 2.26 -0.57
CA ILE A 131 12.15 1.62 -0.55
C ILE A 131 11.39 1.99 0.73
N TYR A 132 12.05 1.82 1.88
CA TYR A 132 11.42 2.02 3.18
C TYR A 132 11.24 3.50 3.48
N VAL A 133 12.21 4.34 3.10
CA VAL A 133 12.13 5.80 3.27
C VAL A 133 10.94 6.35 2.47
N GLY A 134 10.86 6.04 1.17
CA GLY A 134 9.76 6.50 0.33
C GLY A 134 8.40 6.00 0.84
N PHE A 135 8.31 4.72 1.18
CA PHE A 135 7.08 4.14 1.72
C PHE A 135 6.65 4.79 3.03
N TRP A 136 7.57 4.99 3.97
CA TRP A 136 7.27 5.56 5.28
C TRP A 136 6.73 6.99 5.14
N PHE A 137 7.37 7.85 4.36
CA PHE A 137 6.87 9.22 4.12
C PHE A 137 5.50 9.22 3.45
N GLY A 138 5.30 8.38 2.42
CA GLY A 138 4.00 8.27 1.76
C GLY A 138 2.91 7.76 2.71
N ARG A 139 3.25 6.85 3.64
CA ARG A 139 2.33 6.36 4.68
C ARG A 139 2.00 7.38 5.76
N VAL A 140 2.98 8.14 6.24
CA VAL A 140 2.71 9.21 7.21
C VAL A 140 1.71 10.20 6.62
N ILE A 141 1.96 10.68 5.40
CA ILE A 141 1.07 11.65 4.74
C ILE A 141 -0.31 11.04 4.50
N SER A 142 -0.40 9.82 3.93
CA SER A 142 -1.69 9.21 3.66
C SER A 142 -2.48 8.88 4.93
N TYR A 143 -1.82 8.46 6.01
CA TYR A 143 -2.49 8.21 7.29
C TYR A 143 -2.99 9.50 7.94
N ILE A 144 -2.22 10.58 7.95
CA ILE A 144 -2.69 11.87 8.48
C ILE A 144 -3.97 12.29 7.75
N ILE A 145 -3.96 12.24 6.41
CA ILE A 145 -5.13 12.59 5.59
C ILE A 145 -6.31 11.66 5.91
N MET A 146 -6.09 10.35 5.90
CA MET A 146 -7.18 9.37 6.08
C MET A 146 -7.78 9.38 7.49
N ILE A 147 -6.99 9.64 8.54
CA ILE A 147 -7.49 9.76 9.90
C ILE A 147 -8.26 11.08 10.04
N HIS A 148 -7.72 12.19 9.52
CA HIS A 148 -8.36 13.51 9.61
C HIS A 148 -9.70 13.56 8.86
N PHE A 149 -9.76 12.98 7.67
CA PHE A 149 -10.99 12.84 6.88
C PHE A 149 -11.75 11.54 7.18
N GLY A 150 -11.36 10.83 8.23
CA GLY A 150 -11.86 9.51 8.59
C GLY A 150 -13.38 9.46 8.68
N ASN A 151 -14.04 10.43 9.30
CA ASN A 151 -15.50 10.41 9.41
C ASN A 151 -16.25 10.60 8.08
N ALA A 152 -15.66 11.35 7.14
CA ALA A 152 -16.22 11.56 5.81
C ALA A 152 -15.96 10.38 4.86
N VAL A 153 -14.85 9.64 5.09
CA VAL A 153 -14.44 8.50 4.27
C VAL A 153 -14.95 7.17 4.83
N LEU A 154 -14.95 6.97 6.16
CA LEU A 154 -15.38 5.71 6.81
C LEU A 154 -16.86 5.45 6.64
N LYS A 155 -17.74 6.45 6.69
CA LYS A 155 -19.20 6.19 6.58
C LYS A 155 -19.56 5.47 5.27
N PRO A 156 -19.23 6.02 4.09
CA PRO A 156 -19.47 5.31 2.84
C PRO A 156 -18.63 4.02 2.76
N PHE A 157 -17.43 3.98 3.34
CA PHE A 157 -16.60 2.77 3.31
C PHE A 157 -17.17 1.63 4.18
N LEU A 158 -17.69 1.91 5.37
CA LEU A 158 -18.30 0.91 6.26
C LEU A 158 -19.65 0.43 5.71
N GLU A 159 -20.46 1.33 5.13
CA GLU A 159 -21.68 0.95 4.40
C GLU A 159 -21.38 0.02 3.21
N ILE A 160 -20.25 0.21 2.52
CA ILE A 160 -19.79 -0.69 1.45
C ILE A 160 -19.31 -2.05 1.99
N PHE A 161 -18.90 -2.15 3.26
CA PHE A 161 -18.32 -3.36 3.86
C PHE A 161 -19.24 -4.14 4.81
N GLU A 162 -20.48 -3.70 5.04
CA GLU A 162 -21.46 -4.48 5.80
C GLU A 162 -21.71 -5.86 5.16
N ASP A 163 -21.69 -5.94 3.83
CA ASP A 163 -21.53 -7.21 3.10
C ASP A 163 -20.06 -7.39 2.66
N ARG A 164 -19.27 -8.11 3.47
CA ARG A 164 -17.82 -8.30 3.23
C ARG A 164 -17.47 -8.74 1.80
N LEU A 165 -18.34 -9.50 1.15
CA LEU A 165 -18.14 -9.96 -0.23
C LEU A 165 -18.35 -8.86 -1.27
N THR A 166 -19.37 -8.01 -1.11
CA THR A 166 -19.63 -6.92 -2.06
C THR A 166 -18.58 -5.82 -1.93
N GLY A 167 -18.18 -5.45 -0.70
CA GLY A 167 -17.16 -4.42 -0.49
C GLY A 167 -15.78 -4.77 -1.05
N ILE A 168 -15.37 -6.03 -0.92
CA ILE A 168 -14.13 -6.54 -1.55
C ILE A 168 -14.23 -6.48 -3.07
N LEU A 169 -15.34 -6.97 -3.65
CA LEU A 169 -15.55 -6.95 -5.10
C LEU A 169 -15.65 -5.53 -5.68
N LEU A 170 -16.21 -4.59 -4.92
CA LEU A 170 -16.35 -3.19 -5.33
C LEU A 170 -14.99 -2.48 -5.35
N ILE A 171 -14.15 -2.72 -4.34
CA ILE A 171 -12.78 -2.18 -4.31
C ILE A 171 -11.90 -2.83 -5.36
N ASP A 172 -12.01 -4.13 -5.57
CA ASP A 172 -11.29 -4.79 -6.66
C ASP A 172 -11.78 -4.25 -8.00
N GLY A 173 -13.08 -4.00 -8.16
CA GLY A 173 -13.66 -3.36 -9.35
C GLY A 173 -13.16 -1.93 -9.58
N ILE A 174 -13.11 -1.09 -8.53
CA ILE A 174 -12.53 0.26 -8.59
C ILE A 174 -11.04 0.17 -8.87
N GLY A 175 -10.31 -0.76 -8.24
CA GLY A 175 -8.89 -0.98 -8.46
C GLY A 175 -8.61 -1.37 -9.90
N ILE A 176 -9.38 -2.29 -10.46
CA ILE A 176 -9.35 -2.67 -11.88
C ILE A 176 -9.69 -1.46 -12.76
N GLY A 177 -10.70 -0.68 -12.40
CA GLY A 177 -11.09 0.54 -13.11
C GLY A 177 -9.97 1.60 -13.12
N VAL A 178 -9.31 1.83 -11.99
CA VAL A 178 -8.15 2.72 -11.87
C VAL A 178 -6.98 2.19 -12.68
N ILE A 179 -6.69 0.89 -12.62
CA ILE A 179 -5.66 0.26 -13.45
C ILE A 179 -5.98 0.44 -14.94
N PHE A 180 -7.23 0.24 -15.34
CA PHE A 180 -7.69 0.40 -16.71
C PHE A 180 -7.56 1.86 -17.17
N LEU A 181 -7.96 2.81 -16.33
CA LEU A 181 -7.87 4.24 -16.59
C LEU A 181 -6.40 4.67 -16.70
N PHE A 182 -5.55 4.18 -15.80
CA PHE A 182 -4.10 4.41 -15.81
C PHE A 182 -3.42 3.79 -17.04
N ALA A 183 -3.81 2.58 -17.44
CA ALA A 183 -3.35 1.93 -18.66
C ALA A 183 -3.86 2.64 -19.93
N SER A 184 -5.00 3.32 -19.82
CA SER A 184 -5.57 4.12 -20.90
C SER A 184 -4.91 5.49 -21.04
N ILE A 185 -4.04 5.92 -20.13
CA ILE A 185 -3.35 7.22 -20.26
C ILE A 185 -2.14 7.08 -21.19
N ASN A 186 -2.01 8.01 -22.14
CA ASN A 186 -0.80 8.15 -22.95
C ASN A 186 0.29 8.84 -22.12
N TRP A 187 1.10 8.03 -21.45
CA TRP A 187 2.19 8.49 -20.60
C TRP A 187 3.20 9.36 -21.35
N THR A 188 3.45 9.09 -22.64
CA THR A 188 4.40 9.87 -23.46
C THR A 188 3.91 11.31 -23.66
N VAL A 189 2.63 11.49 -23.99
CA VAL A 189 2.02 12.81 -24.18
C VAL A 189 1.85 13.53 -22.84
N LEU A 190 1.46 12.81 -21.78
CA LEU A 190 1.32 13.39 -20.44
C LEU A 190 2.65 13.95 -19.91
N ILE A 191 3.75 13.22 -20.13
CA ILE A 191 5.07 13.61 -19.60
C ILE A 191 5.74 14.68 -20.47
N THR A 192 5.62 14.57 -21.80
CA THR A 192 6.33 15.47 -22.73
C THR A 192 5.57 16.78 -22.95
N GLU A 193 4.25 16.70 -23.11
CA GLU A 193 3.42 17.85 -23.49
C GLU A 193 2.56 18.38 -22.33
N ARG A 194 2.57 17.72 -21.16
CA ARG A 194 1.71 18.02 -20.00
C ARG A 194 0.20 18.02 -20.33
N LYS A 195 -0.21 17.25 -21.34
CA LYS A 195 -1.60 17.10 -21.77
C LYS A 195 -2.09 15.68 -21.50
N ILE A 196 -3.30 15.55 -20.96
CA ILE A 196 -3.94 14.26 -20.74
C ILE A 196 -4.52 13.79 -22.07
N LYS A 197 -4.02 12.67 -22.60
CA LYS A 197 -4.57 12.01 -23.79
C LYS A 197 -4.83 10.55 -23.47
N PHE A 198 -6.05 10.10 -23.72
CA PHE A 198 -6.41 8.70 -23.54
C PHE A 198 -6.13 7.89 -24.81
N VAL A 199 -5.63 6.67 -24.64
CA VAL A 199 -5.37 5.67 -25.66
C VAL A 199 -6.12 4.42 -25.23
N LYS A 200 -6.85 3.77 -26.15
CA LYS A 200 -7.55 2.53 -25.84
C LYS A 200 -6.52 1.45 -25.49
N PRO A 201 -6.56 0.86 -24.28
CA PRO A 201 -5.65 -0.22 -23.93
C PRO A 201 -5.98 -1.42 -24.82
N LYS A 202 -4.97 -1.98 -25.51
CA LYS A 202 -5.11 -3.21 -26.31
C LYS A 202 -5.25 -4.39 -25.36
N ILE A 203 -6.45 -4.63 -24.83
CA ILE A 203 -6.65 -5.68 -23.82
C ILE A 203 -6.92 -7.04 -24.44
N TRP A 204 -7.28 -7.13 -25.72
CA TRP A 204 -7.39 -8.41 -26.43
C TRP A 204 -6.80 -8.26 -27.84
N ARG A 205 -5.60 -8.79 -28.03
CA ARG A 205 -5.12 -9.30 -29.33
C ARG A 205 -4.63 -10.72 -29.05
N PHE A 206 -5.57 -11.67 -29.12
CA PHE A 206 -5.25 -13.01 -29.60
C PHE A 206 -4.90 -12.90 -31.09
#